data_AF-A0A1I3PA34-F1
#
_entry.id   AF-A0A1I3PA34-F1
#
_cell.length_a   1.000
_cell.length_b   1.000
_cell.length_c   1.000
_cell.angle_alpha   90.00
_cell.angle_beta   90.00
_cell.angle_gamma   90.00
#
_symmetry.space_group_name_H-M   'P 1'
#
loop_
_entity.id
_entity.type
_entity.pdbx_description
1 polymer ?
#
loop_
_entity_poly.entity_id
_entity_poly.type
_entity_poly.pdbx_seq_one_letter_code
_entity_poly.pdbx_strand_id
1 'polypeptide(L)'
;MRNIGVVGCGLMGAGIAEVCARAGLDVVVAESSEAAAAAGRKRLTASLQRAEAKGKIDSAADVLTRIRVVTALEDLADRDLVIEAIVEDEDAKVALFRRLDEIVTSPGAILASNTSSIPIMKLGVVTNRPQQVIGIHFFNPVPVLQLVELVPSLLTAEETTDRARTFVEEQLGKQAIDCQDRAGFVVNALLIPFVLSAIRMLESGFATAADIDRGLVLGAAHPQGPLALADLIGLDTTKAVAESLYEEFKEPLYAAPPLLNRMVDAGLLGRKAGRGFYTYDK
;
A
#
# COMPACT_ATOMS: atom_id res chain seq x y z
N MET A 1 -3.11 -19.99 -4.59
CA MET A 1 -1.65 -19.91 -4.32
C MET A 1 -1.40 -20.30 -2.87
N ARG A 2 -0.27 -20.92 -2.53
CA ARG A 2 0.01 -21.42 -1.16
C ARG A 2 1.26 -20.79 -0.54
N ASN A 3 2.31 -20.61 -1.33
CA ASN A 3 3.60 -20.08 -0.88
C ASN A 3 3.71 -18.61 -1.27
N ILE A 4 3.68 -17.72 -0.29
CA ILE A 4 3.68 -16.27 -0.50
C ILE A 4 5.03 -15.68 -0.10
N GLY A 5 5.61 -14.88 -0.99
CA GLY A 5 6.73 -14.00 -0.71
C GLY A 5 6.24 -12.57 -0.48
N VAL A 6 6.85 -11.87 0.46
CA VAL A 6 6.67 -10.42 0.64
C VAL A 6 8.05 -9.78 0.71
N VAL A 7 8.30 -8.74 -0.09
CA VAL A 7 9.57 -7.99 -0.02
C VAL A 7 9.33 -6.65 0.67
N GLY A 8 9.97 -6.47 1.81
CA GLY A 8 9.74 -5.34 2.72
C GLY A 8 8.73 -5.69 3.83
N CYS A 9 9.07 -5.35 5.08
CA CYS A 9 8.26 -5.56 6.28
C CYS A 9 7.98 -4.23 7.00
N GLY A 10 7.84 -3.16 6.22
CA GLY A 10 7.29 -1.87 6.66
C GLY A 10 5.81 -1.98 7.04
N LEU A 11 5.10 -0.85 7.05
CA LEU A 11 3.69 -0.82 7.42
C LEU A 11 2.82 -1.72 6.51
N MET A 12 2.97 -1.56 5.18
CA MET A 12 2.21 -2.33 4.20
C MET A 12 2.63 -3.79 4.17
N GLY A 13 3.93 -4.06 4.00
CA GLY A 13 4.45 -5.42 3.92
C GLY A 13 4.14 -6.29 5.15
N ALA A 14 4.22 -5.72 6.36
CA ALA A 14 3.81 -6.44 7.57
C ALA A 14 2.29 -6.76 7.56
N GLY A 15 1.44 -5.83 7.13
CA GLY A 15 0.01 -6.05 7.01
C GLY A 15 -0.37 -7.08 5.95
N ILE A 16 0.35 -7.09 4.82
CA ILE A 16 0.17 -8.08 3.74
C ILE A 16 0.59 -9.46 4.23
N ALA A 17 1.76 -9.58 4.86
CA ALA A 17 2.22 -10.83 5.44
C ALA A 17 1.25 -11.36 6.52
N GLU A 18 0.74 -10.48 7.38
CA GLU A 18 -0.24 -10.83 8.40
C GLU A 18 -1.53 -11.40 7.79
N VAL A 19 -2.13 -10.74 6.80
CA VAL A 19 -3.39 -11.21 6.22
C VAL A 19 -3.22 -12.54 5.48
N CYS A 20 -2.08 -12.74 4.80
CA CYS A 20 -1.77 -14.01 4.16
C CYS A 20 -1.61 -15.15 5.17
N ALA A 21 -0.87 -14.92 6.26
CA ALA A 21 -0.66 -15.92 7.29
C ALA A 21 -1.94 -16.26 8.06
N ARG A 22 -2.81 -15.27 8.32
CA ARG A 22 -4.13 -15.48 8.93
C ARG A 22 -5.05 -16.31 8.04
N ALA A 23 -4.89 -16.23 6.71
CA ALA A 23 -5.57 -17.09 5.75
C ALA A 23 -4.97 -18.51 5.66
N GLY A 24 -3.97 -18.84 6.49
CA GLY A 24 -3.36 -20.16 6.55
C GLY A 24 -2.27 -20.41 5.51
N LEU A 25 -1.78 -19.37 4.82
CA LEU A 25 -0.74 -19.47 3.80
C LEU A 25 0.67 -19.50 4.41
N ASP A 26 1.62 -20.11 3.70
CA ASP A 26 3.04 -20.09 4.08
C ASP A 26 3.67 -18.78 3.58
N VAL A 27 4.23 -17.97 4.48
CA VAL A 27 4.71 -16.63 4.18
C VAL A 27 6.20 -16.48 4.49
N VAL A 28 6.97 -16.06 3.49
CA VAL A 28 8.36 -15.62 3.67
C VAL A 28 8.42 -14.12 3.40
N VAL A 29 8.94 -13.37 4.37
CA VAL A 29 9.15 -11.93 4.26
C VAL A 29 10.64 -11.65 4.16
N ALA A 30 11.08 -11.09 3.03
CA ALA A 30 12.47 -10.69 2.83
C ALA A 30 12.68 -9.21 3.21
N GLU A 31 13.72 -8.95 3.99
CA GLU A 31 14.13 -7.62 4.44
C GLU A 31 15.58 -7.32 4.07
N SER A 32 15.90 -6.04 3.90
CA SER A 32 17.21 -5.58 3.41
C SER A 32 18.38 -5.81 4.39
N SER A 33 18.09 -6.01 5.67
CA SER A 33 19.09 -6.19 6.73
C SER A 33 18.51 -6.89 7.94
N GLU A 34 19.36 -7.46 8.79
CA GLU A 34 18.90 -8.09 10.04
C GLU A 34 18.22 -7.11 10.99
N ALA A 35 18.64 -5.84 10.99
CA ALA A 35 17.98 -4.79 11.77
C ALA A 35 16.55 -4.53 11.27
N ALA A 36 16.36 -4.45 9.95
CA ALA A 36 15.04 -4.29 9.35
C ALA A 36 14.17 -5.54 9.58
N ALA A 37 14.73 -6.74 9.42
CA ALA A 37 14.08 -8.01 9.70
C ALA A 37 13.62 -8.11 11.17
N ALA A 38 14.46 -7.71 12.13
CA ALA A 38 14.09 -7.67 13.54
C ALA A 38 12.95 -6.67 13.82
N ALA A 39 13.00 -5.48 13.20
CA ALA A 39 11.91 -4.50 13.31
C ALA A 39 10.60 -5.03 12.70
N GLY A 40 10.68 -5.70 11.55
CA GLY A 40 9.55 -6.36 10.89
C GLY A 40 8.90 -7.43 11.76
N ARG A 41 9.71 -8.34 12.32
CA ARG A 41 9.25 -9.36 13.30
C ARG A 41 8.50 -8.70 14.46
N LYS A 42 9.06 -7.63 15.05
CA LYS A 42 8.39 -6.90 16.14
C LYS A 42 7.05 -6.30 15.72
N ARG A 43 6.93 -5.73 14.51
CA ARG A 43 5.65 -5.19 14.00
C ARG A 43 4.61 -6.30 13.82
N LEU A 44 4.99 -7.41 13.20
CA LEU A 44 4.12 -8.56 12.99
C LEU A 44 3.61 -9.12 14.32
N THR A 45 4.51 -9.38 15.27
CA THR A 45 4.15 -9.87 16.61
C THR A 45 3.20 -8.90 17.32
N ALA A 46 3.51 -7.60 17.34
CA ALA A 46 2.66 -6.62 18.00
C ALA A 46 1.27 -6.49 17.33
N SER A 47 1.20 -6.62 16.00
CA SER A 47 -0.06 -6.56 15.27
C SER A 47 -0.94 -7.77 15.55
N LEU A 48 -0.37 -8.98 15.48
CA LEU A 48 -1.07 -10.23 15.77
C LEU A 48 -1.52 -10.31 17.24
N GLN A 49 -0.69 -9.90 18.19
CA GLN A 49 -1.09 -9.83 19.60
C GLN A 49 -2.26 -8.86 19.84
N ARG A 50 -2.30 -7.73 19.13
CA ARG A 50 -3.46 -6.82 19.18
C ARG A 50 -4.70 -7.44 18.53
N ALA A 51 -4.54 -8.21 17.47
CA ALA A 51 -5.66 -8.92 16.83
C ALA A 51 -6.24 -9.99 17.76
N GLU A 52 -5.38 -10.78 18.41
CA GLU A 52 -5.74 -11.78 19.42
C GLU A 52 -6.44 -11.15 20.62
N ALA A 53 -5.88 -10.07 21.19
CA ALA A 53 -6.49 -9.35 22.30
C ALA A 53 -7.88 -8.75 21.97
N LYS A 54 -8.16 -8.52 20.67
CA LYS A 54 -9.46 -8.05 20.16
C LYS A 54 -10.37 -9.18 19.69
N GLY A 55 -9.99 -10.45 19.91
CA GLY A 55 -10.76 -11.62 19.48
C GLY A 55 -10.91 -11.75 17.97
N LYS A 56 -9.95 -11.23 17.19
CA LYS A 56 -9.95 -11.32 15.72
C LYS A 56 -9.22 -12.56 15.17
N ILE A 57 -8.43 -13.21 16.02
CA ILE A 57 -7.76 -14.50 15.82
C ILE A 57 -7.70 -15.23 17.16
N ASP A 58 -7.58 -16.55 17.11
CA ASP A 58 -7.54 -17.39 18.33
C ASP A 58 -6.15 -17.43 18.98
N SER A 59 -5.08 -17.48 18.18
CA SER A 59 -3.70 -17.61 18.65
C SER A 59 -2.75 -16.81 17.76
N ALA A 60 -2.13 -15.77 18.33
CA ALA A 60 -1.08 -15.02 17.62
C ALA A 60 0.15 -15.90 17.36
N ALA A 61 0.47 -16.79 18.30
CA ALA A 61 1.60 -17.71 18.18
C ALA A 61 1.43 -18.65 16.99
N ASP A 62 0.24 -19.21 16.79
CA ASP A 62 -0.02 -20.15 15.69
C ASP A 62 0.09 -19.46 14.34
N VAL A 63 -0.40 -18.22 14.22
CA VAL A 63 -0.27 -17.44 12.99
C VAL A 63 1.19 -17.12 12.68
N LEU A 64 1.97 -16.74 13.71
CA LEU A 64 3.40 -16.45 13.56
C LEU A 64 4.22 -17.66 13.06
N THR A 65 3.80 -18.91 13.35
CA THR A 65 4.51 -20.09 12.85
C THR A 65 4.53 -20.20 11.33
N ARG A 66 3.60 -19.52 10.65
CA ARG A 66 3.50 -19.48 9.18
C ARG A 66 4.31 -18.35 8.54
N ILE A 67 4.98 -17.53 9.35
CA ILE A 67 5.74 -16.37 8.85
C ILE A 67 7.23 -16.55 9.17
N ARG A 68 8.05 -16.64 8.12
CA ARG A 68 9.51 -16.60 8.22
C ARG A 68 10.01 -15.25 7.72
N VAL A 69 10.74 -14.52 8.56
CA VAL A 69 11.38 -13.26 8.16
C VAL A 69 12.87 -13.49 7.92
N VAL A 70 13.32 -13.23 6.70
CA VAL A 70 14.66 -13.55 6.17
C VAL A 70 15.35 -12.31 5.62
N THR A 71 16.64 -12.43 5.34
CA THR A 71 17.46 -11.39 4.71
C THR A 71 17.97 -11.78 3.32
N ALA A 72 17.98 -13.07 2.98
CA ALA A 72 18.28 -13.55 1.64
C ALA A 72 17.03 -13.46 0.76
N LEU A 73 17.14 -12.85 -0.42
CA LEU A 73 16.02 -12.84 -1.39
C LEU A 73 15.83 -14.22 -2.03
N GLU A 74 16.90 -15.02 -2.07
CA GLU A 74 16.96 -16.36 -2.63
C GLU A 74 16.02 -17.34 -1.90
N ASP A 75 15.66 -17.03 -0.65
CA ASP A 75 14.61 -17.72 0.12
C ASP A 75 13.21 -17.59 -0.48
N LEU A 76 13.03 -16.76 -1.53
CA LEU A 76 11.78 -16.59 -2.27
C LEU A 76 11.71 -17.43 -3.56
N ALA A 77 12.71 -18.28 -3.83
CA ALA A 77 12.84 -18.96 -5.12
C ALA A 77 11.65 -19.87 -5.51
N ASP A 78 10.93 -20.41 -4.52
CA ASP A 78 9.84 -21.37 -4.65
C ASP A 78 8.45 -20.77 -4.37
N ARG A 79 8.34 -19.43 -4.30
CA ARG A 79 7.08 -18.74 -4.01
C ARG A 79 6.16 -18.74 -5.24
N ASP A 80 4.86 -18.95 -5.01
CA ASP A 80 3.82 -18.88 -6.05
C ASP A 80 3.45 -17.44 -6.41
N LEU A 81 3.58 -16.54 -5.43
CA LEU A 81 3.30 -15.11 -5.53
C LEU A 81 4.30 -14.35 -4.67
N VAL A 82 4.99 -13.37 -5.24
CA VAL A 82 5.83 -12.44 -4.50
C VAL A 82 5.24 -11.05 -4.58
N ILE A 83 4.92 -10.44 -3.43
CA ILE A 83 4.36 -9.08 -3.35
C ILE A 83 5.44 -8.13 -2.83
N GLU A 84 5.84 -7.21 -3.69
CA GLU A 84 6.78 -6.14 -3.37
C GLU A 84 6.07 -5.00 -2.63
N ALA A 85 6.61 -4.60 -1.47
CA ALA A 85 6.13 -3.51 -0.62
C ALA A 85 7.31 -2.75 0.05
N ILE A 86 8.37 -2.48 -0.70
CA ILE A 86 9.50 -1.63 -0.33
C ILE A 86 9.15 -0.14 -0.48
N VAL A 87 10.13 0.74 -0.24
CA VAL A 87 9.98 2.19 -0.43
C VAL A 87 9.49 2.51 -1.84
N GLU A 88 8.69 3.56 -1.95
CA GLU A 88 8.13 4.04 -3.22
C GLU A 88 9.18 4.80 -4.03
N ASP A 89 10.17 4.06 -4.52
CA ASP A 89 11.27 4.54 -5.38
C ASP A 89 11.33 3.68 -6.64
N GLU A 90 11.24 4.33 -7.81
CA GLU A 90 11.14 3.64 -9.10
C GLU A 90 12.38 2.79 -9.39
N ASP A 91 13.58 3.35 -9.23
CA ASP A 91 14.83 2.66 -9.51
C ASP A 91 15.03 1.44 -8.61
N ALA A 92 14.72 1.59 -7.31
CA ALA A 92 14.79 0.49 -6.35
C ALA A 92 13.82 -0.65 -6.70
N LYS A 93 12.57 -0.34 -7.07
CA LYS A 93 11.59 -1.36 -7.46
C LYS A 93 11.97 -2.02 -8.78
N VAL A 94 12.39 -1.25 -9.78
CA VAL A 94 12.86 -1.79 -11.06
C VAL A 94 14.05 -2.73 -10.86
N ALA A 95 15.03 -2.35 -10.04
CA ALA A 95 16.17 -3.20 -9.71
C ALA A 95 15.74 -4.48 -8.97
N LEU A 96 14.78 -4.38 -8.05
CA LEU A 96 14.23 -5.53 -7.34
C LEU A 96 13.49 -6.49 -8.27
N PHE A 97 12.66 -6.00 -9.18
CA PHE A 97 11.92 -6.84 -10.13
C PHE A 97 12.84 -7.62 -11.07
N ARG A 98 13.96 -7.03 -11.51
CA ARG A 98 15.00 -7.78 -12.26
C ARG A 98 15.55 -8.95 -11.44
N ARG A 99 15.88 -8.71 -10.17
CA ARG A 99 16.41 -9.77 -9.28
C ARG A 99 15.37 -10.84 -8.97
N LEU A 100 14.12 -10.45 -8.71
CA LEU A 100 13.03 -11.40 -8.48
C LEU A 100 12.76 -12.27 -9.70
N ASP A 101 12.90 -11.71 -10.92
CA ASP A 101 12.76 -12.48 -12.14
C ASP A 101 13.78 -13.61 -12.25
N GLU A 102 15.03 -13.37 -11.85
CA GLU A 102 16.09 -14.38 -11.82
C GLU A 102 15.91 -15.40 -10.68
N ILE A 103 15.47 -14.94 -9.50
CA ILE A 103 15.40 -15.75 -8.29
C ILE A 103 14.18 -16.66 -8.26
N VAL A 104 13.00 -16.16 -8.63
CA VAL A 104 11.72 -16.85 -8.42
C VAL A 104 11.49 -17.87 -9.54
N THR A 105 11.99 -19.07 -9.34
CA THR A 105 11.97 -20.16 -10.33
C THR A 105 10.66 -20.94 -10.41
N SER A 106 9.73 -20.76 -9.46
CA SER A 106 8.45 -21.51 -9.47
C SER A 106 7.68 -21.29 -10.78
N PRO A 107 7.31 -22.36 -11.52
CA PRO A 107 6.57 -22.24 -12.76
C PRO A 107 5.22 -21.56 -12.52
N GLY A 108 4.90 -20.53 -13.31
CA GLY A 108 3.64 -19.82 -13.12
C GLY A 108 3.67 -18.79 -11.99
N ALA A 109 4.80 -18.54 -11.32
CA ALA A 109 4.86 -17.56 -10.23
C ALA A 109 4.47 -16.16 -10.69
N ILE A 110 3.71 -15.45 -9.85
CA ILE A 110 3.30 -14.07 -10.08
C ILE A 110 4.23 -13.14 -9.32
N LEU A 111 4.71 -12.08 -9.97
CA LEU A 111 5.43 -10.99 -9.32
C LEU A 111 4.49 -9.79 -9.23
N ALA A 112 4.13 -9.39 -8.01
CA ALA A 112 3.20 -8.31 -7.76
C ALA A 112 3.86 -7.12 -7.08
N SER A 113 3.39 -5.91 -7.36
CA SER A 113 3.76 -4.71 -6.60
C SER A 113 2.55 -4.12 -5.88
N ASN A 114 2.75 -3.70 -4.63
CA ASN A 114 1.78 -2.90 -3.86
C ASN A 114 1.93 -1.38 -4.11
N THR A 115 2.75 -0.95 -5.07
CA THR A 115 2.91 0.48 -5.42
C THR A 115 1.57 1.20 -5.55
N SER A 116 1.53 2.49 -5.19
CA SER A 116 0.34 3.34 -5.34
C SER A 116 0.43 4.27 -6.56
N SER A 117 1.58 4.31 -7.24
CA SER A 117 1.86 5.33 -8.25
C SER A 117 2.83 4.96 -9.36
N ILE A 118 3.67 3.93 -9.18
CA ILE A 118 4.64 3.54 -10.21
C ILE A 118 3.94 2.65 -11.23
N PRO A 119 4.06 2.95 -12.54
CA PRO A 119 3.42 2.13 -13.57
C PRO A 119 3.92 0.68 -13.52
N ILE A 120 3.00 -0.27 -13.42
CA ILE A 120 3.26 -1.71 -13.39
C ILE A 120 4.01 -2.16 -14.64
N MET A 121 3.72 -1.55 -15.79
CA MET A 121 4.43 -1.78 -17.04
C MET A 121 5.95 -1.59 -16.90
N LYS A 122 6.41 -0.57 -16.15
CA LYS A 122 7.86 -0.33 -15.93
C LYS A 122 8.52 -1.47 -15.14
N LEU A 123 7.76 -2.06 -14.21
CA LEU A 123 8.20 -3.22 -13.43
C LEU A 123 8.15 -4.51 -14.26
N GLY A 124 7.15 -4.63 -15.14
CA GLY A 124 6.95 -5.78 -16.01
C GLY A 124 8.04 -5.94 -17.07
N VAL A 125 8.34 -4.88 -17.83
CA VAL A 125 9.22 -4.93 -19.01
C VAL A 125 10.69 -5.23 -18.70
N VAL A 126 11.09 -5.14 -17.43
CA VAL A 126 12.45 -5.48 -17.00
C VAL A 126 12.61 -6.95 -16.61
N THR A 127 11.52 -7.72 -16.65
CA THR A 127 11.50 -9.17 -16.43
C THR A 127 11.42 -9.92 -17.76
N ASN A 128 11.78 -11.20 -17.77
CA ASN A 128 11.57 -12.10 -18.91
C ASN A 128 10.14 -12.65 -19.01
N ARG A 129 9.25 -12.24 -18.10
CA ARG A 129 7.85 -12.71 -17.97
C ARG A 129 6.88 -11.58 -17.62
N PRO A 130 6.85 -10.47 -18.40
CA PRO A 130 5.96 -9.33 -18.11
C PRO A 130 4.48 -9.73 -17.97
N GLN A 131 4.07 -10.82 -18.62
CA GLN A 131 2.72 -11.39 -18.52
C GLN A 131 2.35 -11.93 -17.13
N GLN A 132 3.33 -12.17 -16.27
CA GLN A 132 3.17 -12.64 -14.89
C GLN A 132 3.39 -11.53 -13.85
N VAL A 133 3.50 -10.28 -14.31
CA VAL A 133 3.66 -9.10 -13.46
C VAL A 133 2.34 -8.35 -13.35
N ILE A 134 1.94 -7.95 -12.14
CA ILE A 134 0.66 -7.27 -11.87
C ILE A 134 0.76 -6.32 -10.67
N GLY A 135 -0.05 -5.28 -10.60
CA GLY A 135 -0.25 -4.54 -9.34
C GLY A 135 -1.30 -5.23 -8.46
N ILE A 136 -0.99 -5.38 -7.17
CA ILE A 136 -1.95 -5.80 -6.13
C ILE A 136 -1.87 -4.76 -5.02
N HIS A 137 -2.68 -3.72 -5.13
CA HIS A 137 -2.61 -2.55 -4.25
C HIS A 137 -3.59 -2.68 -3.08
N PHE A 138 -3.02 -2.85 -1.89
CA PHE A 138 -3.75 -2.93 -0.62
C PHE A 138 -3.90 -1.55 0.02
N PHE A 139 -4.89 -1.40 0.90
CA PHE A 139 -5.12 -0.16 1.64
C PHE A 139 -4.79 -0.31 3.13
N ASN A 140 -4.15 0.70 3.71
CA ASN A 140 -3.79 0.72 5.13
C ASN A 140 -5.00 1.13 6.01
N PRO A 141 -5.31 0.41 7.11
CA PRO A 141 -4.67 -0.82 7.60
C PRO A 141 -5.09 -2.09 6.84
N VAL A 142 -4.11 -2.82 6.30
CA VAL A 142 -4.33 -4.00 5.44
C VAL A 142 -5.16 -5.11 6.10
N PRO A 143 -4.99 -5.45 7.38
CA PRO A 143 -5.82 -6.49 8.02
C PRO A 143 -7.28 -6.09 8.25
N VAL A 144 -7.62 -4.81 8.10
CA VAL A 144 -8.95 -4.26 8.40
C VAL A 144 -9.70 -3.90 7.11
N LEU A 145 -9.06 -3.18 6.19
CA LEU A 145 -9.70 -2.75 4.96
C LEU A 145 -9.90 -3.92 4.00
N GLN A 146 -11.08 -3.95 3.38
CA GLN A 146 -11.54 -5.07 2.55
C GLN A 146 -11.19 -4.90 1.07
N LEU A 147 -10.88 -3.68 0.63
CA LEU A 147 -10.61 -3.41 -0.79
C LEU A 147 -9.17 -3.75 -1.17
N VAL A 148 -8.99 -4.26 -2.39
CA VAL A 148 -7.71 -4.37 -3.10
C VAL A 148 -7.93 -3.93 -4.55
N GLU A 149 -7.02 -3.14 -5.10
CA GLU A 149 -7.00 -2.81 -6.53
C GLU A 149 -6.09 -3.81 -7.28
N LEU A 150 -6.62 -4.47 -8.30
CA LEU A 150 -5.85 -5.26 -9.25
C LEU A 150 -5.52 -4.39 -10.47
N VAL A 151 -4.23 -4.36 -10.80
CA VAL A 151 -3.69 -3.41 -11.78
C VAL A 151 -2.91 -4.18 -12.86
N PRO A 152 -3.60 -4.77 -13.86
CA PRO A 152 -2.91 -5.34 -15.00
C PRO A 152 -2.23 -4.24 -15.83
N SER A 153 -0.98 -4.48 -16.21
CA SER A 153 -0.32 -3.72 -17.27
C SER A 153 -0.84 -4.15 -18.65
N LEU A 154 -0.42 -3.45 -19.70
CA LEU A 154 -0.72 -3.84 -21.09
C LEU A 154 -0.21 -5.24 -21.47
N LEU A 155 0.77 -5.77 -20.73
CA LEU A 155 1.37 -7.08 -21.02
C LEU A 155 0.88 -8.18 -20.08
N THR A 156 0.21 -7.82 -18.97
CA THR A 156 -0.26 -8.78 -17.96
C THR A 156 -1.28 -9.73 -18.59
N ALA A 157 -1.04 -11.04 -18.48
CA ALA A 157 -1.99 -12.04 -18.99
C ALA A 157 -3.28 -12.04 -18.17
N GLU A 158 -4.40 -12.30 -18.85
CA GLU A 158 -5.71 -12.48 -18.21
C GLU A 158 -5.67 -13.54 -17.09
N GLU A 159 -5.01 -14.67 -17.35
CA GLU A 159 -4.81 -15.74 -16.36
C GLU A 159 -4.09 -15.25 -15.08
N THR A 160 -3.13 -14.32 -15.21
CA THR A 160 -2.42 -13.73 -14.06
C THR A 160 -3.39 -12.90 -13.22
N THR A 161 -4.24 -12.10 -13.86
CA THR A 161 -5.27 -11.29 -13.20
C THR A 161 -6.31 -12.16 -12.51
N ASP A 162 -6.79 -13.22 -13.16
CA ASP A 162 -7.76 -14.15 -12.59
C ASP A 162 -7.19 -14.87 -11.36
N ARG A 163 -5.95 -15.36 -11.45
CA ARG A 163 -5.29 -15.99 -10.30
C ARG A 163 -5.06 -15.03 -9.15
N ALA A 164 -4.70 -13.77 -9.44
CA ALA A 164 -4.58 -12.73 -8.43
C ALA A 164 -5.94 -12.42 -7.78
N ARG A 165 -7.02 -12.37 -8.57
CA ARG A 165 -8.39 -12.20 -8.08
C ARG A 165 -8.82 -13.34 -7.17
N THR A 166 -8.69 -14.59 -7.60
CA THR A 166 -8.99 -15.77 -6.76
C THR A 166 -8.24 -15.72 -5.45
N PHE A 167 -6.96 -15.33 -5.46
CA PHE A 167 -6.19 -15.15 -4.23
C PHE A 167 -6.76 -14.06 -3.33
N VAL A 168 -7.07 -12.88 -3.86
CA VAL A 168 -7.62 -11.76 -3.08
C VAL A 168 -9.02 -12.08 -2.54
N GLU A 169 -9.92 -12.58 -3.38
CA GLU A 169 -11.33 -12.76 -3.04
C GLU A 169 -11.59 -14.05 -2.26
N GLU A 170 -11.06 -15.18 -2.72
CA GLU A 170 -11.37 -16.48 -2.13
C GLU A 170 -10.43 -16.85 -0.98
N GLN A 171 -9.14 -16.51 -1.09
CA GLN A 171 -8.16 -16.88 -0.06
C GLN A 171 -8.03 -15.82 1.03
N LEU A 172 -7.97 -14.52 0.68
CA LEU A 172 -7.87 -13.44 1.67
C LEU A 172 -9.23 -12.90 2.15
N GLY A 173 -10.33 -13.27 1.48
CA GLY A 173 -11.68 -12.78 1.81
C GLY A 173 -11.88 -11.28 1.55
N LYS A 174 -11.07 -10.70 0.67
CA LYS A 174 -11.12 -9.28 0.30
C LYS A 174 -11.99 -9.07 -0.95
N GLN A 175 -12.20 -7.82 -1.32
CA GLN A 175 -12.96 -7.42 -2.52
C GLN A 175 -11.98 -6.81 -3.51
N ALA A 176 -11.85 -7.40 -4.70
CA ALA A 176 -10.98 -6.88 -5.74
C ALA A 176 -11.75 -5.97 -6.71
N ILE A 177 -11.14 -4.85 -7.09
CA ILE A 177 -11.59 -4.02 -8.19
C ILE A 177 -10.51 -3.92 -9.26
N ASP A 178 -10.90 -3.89 -10.53
CA ASP A 178 -9.97 -3.70 -11.64
C ASP A 178 -9.68 -2.23 -11.88
N CYS A 179 -8.44 -1.92 -12.23
CA CYS A 179 -8.07 -0.61 -12.70
C CYS A 179 -6.95 -0.67 -13.74
N GLN A 180 -6.89 0.37 -14.57
CA GLN A 180 -5.82 0.51 -15.55
C GLN A 180 -4.52 0.91 -14.85
N ASP A 181 -3.40 0.49 -15.44
CA ASP A 181 -2.05 0.88 -15.02
C ASP A 181 -1.80 2.39 -15.28
N ARG A 182 -2.10 3.20 -14.26
CA ARG A 182 -1.96 4.66 -14.22
C ARG A 182 -1.73 5.15 -12.79
N ALA A 183 -1.07 6.29 -12.59
CA ALA A 183 -0.87 6.84 -11.25
C ALA A 183 -2.19 7.01 -10.49
N GLY A 184 -2.21 6.56 -9.23
CA GLY A 184 -3.34 6.69 -8.31
C GLY A 184 -4.53 5.76 -8.59
N PHE A 185 -4.47 4.92 -9.63
CA PHE A 185 -5.46 3.88 -9.92
C PHE A 185 -6.92 4.41 -9.93
N VAL A 186 -7.80 3.87 -9.09
CA VAL A 186 -9.19 4.34 -8.93
C VAL A 186 -9.32 5.20 -7.68
N VAL A 187 -8.97 4.67 -6.51
CA VAL A 187 -9.26 5.33 -5.23
C VAL A 187 -8.46 6.61 -5.08
N ASN A 188 -7.13 6.57 -5.25
CA ASN A 188 -6.29 7.75 -5.06
C ASN A 188 -6.49 8.79 -6.15
N ALA A 189 -6.80 8.37 -7.39
CA ALA A 189 -7.12 9.26 -8.49
C ALA A 189 -8.36 10.15 -8.21
N LEU A 190 -9.30 9.67 -7.38
CA LEU A 190 -10.46 10.45 -6.94
C LEU A 190 -10.23 11.15 -5.60
N LEU A 191 -9.66 10.41 -4.63
CA LEU A 191 -9.49 10.86 -3.26
C LEU A 191 -8.53 12.04 -3.14
N ILE A 192 -7.36 11.96 -3.80
CA ILE A 192 -6.31 12.96 -3.62
C ILE A 192 -6.76 14.33 -4.15
N PRO A 193 -7.28 14.48 -5.38
CA PRO A 193 -7.81 15.76 -5.85
C PRO A 193 -8.89 16.35 -4.94
N PHE A 194 -9.78 15.51 -4.41
CA PHE A 194 -10.80 15.92 -3.45
C PHE A 194 -10.17 16.51 -2.17
N VAL A 195 -9.18 15.83 -1.60
CA VAL A 195 -8.42 16.31 -0.44
C VAL A 195 -7.68 17.62 -0.78
N LEU A 196 -6.99 17.70 -1.92
CA LEU A 196 -6.29 18.91 -2.33
C LEU A 196 -7.25 20.10 -2.51
N SER A 197 -8.47 19.87 -2.99
CA SER A 197 -9.50 20.90 -3.08
C SER A 197 -9.88 21.47 -1.71
N ALA A 198 -10.04 20.60 -0.70
CA ALA A 198 -10.29 21.03 0.67
C ALA A 198 -9.13 21.85 1.25
N ILE A 199 -7.88 21.44 0.97
CA ILE A 199 -6.69 22.18 1.39
C ILE A 199 -6.64 23.58 0.75
N ARG A 200 -6.95 23.69 -0.55
CA ARG A 200 -7.01 24.99 -1.26
C ARG A 200 -8.10 25.91 -0.68
N MET A 201 -9.25 25.35 -0.30
CA MET A 201 -10.33 26.11 0.34
C MET A 201 -9.92 26.67 1.70
N LEU A 202 -9.17 25.88 2.49
CA LEU A 202 -8.59 26.35 3.74
C LEU A 202 -7.52 27.42 3.49
N GLU A 203 -6.61 27.17 2.55
CA GLU A 203 -5.50 28.07 2.19
C GLU A 203 -5.99 29.46 1.73
N SER A 204 -7.09 29.52 0.99
CA SER A 204 -7.68 30.79 0.55
C SER A 204 -8.43 31.54 1.66
N GLY A 205 -8.54 30.96 2.86
CA GLY A 205 -9.31 31.52 3.96
C GLY A 205 -10.82 31.51 3.75
N PHE A 206 -11.34 30.72 2.81
CA PHE A 206 -12.77 30.69 2.49
C PHE A 206 -13.61 30.08 3.62
N ALA A 207 -13.07 29.08 4.31
CA ALA A 207 -13.70 28.43 5.44
C ALA A 207 -12.65 27.91 6.43
N THR A 208 -13.07 27.71 7.69
CA THR A 208 -12.21 27.11 8.72
C THR A 208 -12.06 25.59 8.47
N ALA A 209 -10.96 24.99 8.94
CA ALA A 209 -10.77 23.55 8.83
C ALA A 209 -11.94 22.76 9.46
N ALA A 210 -12.41 23.21 10.63
CA ALA A 210 -13.54 22.61 11.33
C ALA A 210 -14.84 22.65 10.52
N ASP A 211 -15.14 23.78 9.84
CA ASP A 211 -16.35 23.89 9.04
C ASP A 211 -16.26 23.12 7.73
N ILE A 212 -15.08 23.08 7.08
CA ILE A 212 -14.83 22.22 5.90
C ILE A 212 -15.12 20.76 6.26
N ASP A 213 -14.48 20.24 7.30
CA ASP A 213 -14.66 18.86 7.71
C ASP A 213 -16.09 18.56 8.16
N ARG A 214 -16.70 19.46 8.94
CA ARG A 214 -18.09 19.31 9.39
C ARG A 214 -19.07 19.30 8.22
N GLY A 215 -18.84 20.10 7.18
CA GLY A 215 -19.65 20.11 5.98
C GLY A 215 -19.67 18.76 5.26
N LEU A 216 -18.52 18.11 5.12
CA LEU A 216 -18.43 16.81 4.46
C LEU A 216 -18.95 15.67 5.35
N VAL A 217 -18.78 15.76 6.67
CA VAL A 217 -19.33 14.77 7.61
C VAL A 217 -20.85 14.85 7.69
N LEU A 218 -21.42 16.03 7.93
CA LEU A 218 -22.86 16.18 8.15
C LEU A 218 -23.66 16.30 6.84
N GLY A 219 -23.07 16.92 5.81
CA GLY A 219 -23.75 17.19 4.54
C GLY A 219 -23.59 16.08 3.52
N ALA A 220 -22.38 15.53 3.38
CA ALA A 220 -22.09 14.43 2.44
C ALA A 220 -22.05 13.05 3.11
N ALA A 221 -22.33 12.97 4.41
CA ALA A 221 -22.34 11.74 5.21
C ALA A 221 -21.01 10.94 5.16
N HIS A 222 -19.88 11.63 4.96
CA HIS A 222 -18.57 10.98 5.06
C HIS A 222 -18.27 10.63 6.52
N PRO A 223 -17.62 9.48 6.79
CA PRO A 223 -17.28 9.09 8.17
C PRO A 223 -16.24 10.02 8.81
N GLN A 224 -15.48 10.75 7.99
CA GLN A 224 -14.48 11.72 8.42
C GLN A 224 -14.33 12.82 7.38
N GLY A 225 -14.01 14.04 7.83
CA GLY A 225 -13.75 15.17 6.94
C GLY A 225 -12.41 15.04 6.19
N PRO A 226 -12.27 15.72 5.03
CA PRO A 226 -11.10 15.60 4.16
C PRO A 226 -9.78 16.05 4.81
N LEU A 227 -9.79 17.06 5.68
CA LEU A 227 -8.57 17.55 6.34
C LEU A 227 -8.12 16.62 7.46
N ALA A 228 -9.06 16.15 8.29
CA ALA A 228 -8.77 15.10 9.27
C ALA A 228 -8.34 13.79 8.60
N LEU A 229 -8.88 13.49 7.41
CA LEU A 229 -8.46 12.34 6.60
C LEU A 229 -7.03 12.51 6.06
N ALA A 230 -6.67 13.69 5.56
CA ALA A 230 -5.29 13.99 5.18
C ALA A 230 -4.31 13.79 6.36
N ASP A 231 -4.68 14.25 7.55
CA ASP A 231 -3.87 14.05 8.77
C ASP A 231 -3.75 12.58 9.19
N LEU A 232 -4.77 11.77 8.89
CA LEU A 232 -4.75 10.32 9.15
C LEU A 232 -3.87 9.57 8.13
N ILE A 233 -3.94 9.95 6.85
CA ILE A 233 -3.10 9.41 5.77
C ILE A 233 -1.63 9.81 5.97
N GLY A 234 -1.40 11.05 6.42
CA GLY A 234 -0.11 11.71 6.47
C GLY A 234 0.04 12.71 5.32
N LEU A 235 0.46 13.93 5.66
CA LEU A 235 0.56 15.02 4.69
C LEU A 235 1.70 14.81 3.68
N ASP A 236 2.79 14.18 4.10
CA ASP A 236 3.88 13.75 3.21
C ASP A 236 3.42 12.69 2.20
N THR A 237 2.64 11.69 2.65
CA THR A 237 2.04 10.70 1.74
C THR A 237 1.07 11.38 0.77
N THR A 238 0.21 12.26 1.27
CA THR A 238 -0.75 13.01 0.44
C THR A 238 -0.03 13.84 -0.62
N LYS A 239 1.06 14.53 -0.25
CA LYS A 239 1.92 15.29 -1.16
C LYS A 239 2.59 14.39 -2.19
N ALA A 240 3.18 13.27 -1.77
CA ALA A 240 3.87 12.36 -2.67
C ALA A 240 2.93 11.80 -3.75
N VAL A 241 1.71 11.38 -3.38
CA VAL A 241 0.73 10.89 -4.37
C VAL A 241 0.25 12.02 -5.29
N ALA A 242 0.07 13.23 -4.78
CA ALA A 242 -0.26 14.40 -5.60
C ALA A 242 0.85 14.71 -6.62
N GLU A 243 2.12 14.63 -6.21
CA GLU A 243 3.28 14.82 -7.09
C GLU A 243 3.33 13.75 -8.17
N SER A 244 3.09 12.47 -7.85
CA SER A 244 3.02 11.40 -8.86
C SER A 244 1.88 11.61 -9.87
N LEU A 245 0.68 11.98 -9.39
CA LEU A 245 -0.45 12.30 -10.26
C LEU A 245 -0.15 13.49 -11.17
N TYR A 246 0.47 14.55 -10.62
CA TYR A 246 0.86 15.71 -11.41
C TYR A 246 1.94 15.35 -12.43
N GLU A 247 2.90 14.49 -12.07
CA GLU A 247 3.97 14.08 -12.97
C GLU A 247 3.43 13.29 -14.17
N GLU A 248 2.42 12.45 -13.97
CA GLU A 248 1.81 11.69 -15.06
C GLU A 248 0.88 12.55 -15.95
N PHE A 249 -0.04 13.30 -15.33
CA PHE A 249 -1.14 13.95 -16.08
C PHE A 249 -0.90 15.42 -16.40
N LYS A 250 0.01 16.09 -15.67
CA LYS A 250 0.32 17.54 -15.80
C LYS A 250 -0.90 18.47 -15.62
N GLU A 251 -1.97 18.00 -14.99
CA GLU A 251 -3.15 18.83 -14.73
C GLU A 251 -3.00 19.66 -13.45
N PRO A 252 -3.32 20.97 -13.46
CA PRO A 252 -3.15 21.83 -12.28
C PRO A 252 -3.91 21.36 -11.03
N LEU A 253 -5.01 20.62 -11.19
CA LEU A 253 -5.78 20.11 -10.06
C LEU A 253 -5.01 19.07 -9.23
N TYR A 254 -4.03 18.38 -9.81
CA TYR A 254 -3.17 17.42 -9.12
C TYR A 254 -1.99 18.08 -8.40
N ALA A 255 -1.64 19.33 -8.73
CA ALA A 255 -0.51 20.00 -8.11
C ALA A 255 -0.73 20.22 -6.60
N ALA A 256 0.24 19.79 -5.78
CA ALA A 256 0.20 19.99 -4.34
C ALA A 256 0.09 21.49 -3.99
N PRO A 257 -0.94 21.93 -3.23
CA PRO A 257 -1.12 23.33 -2.84
C PRO A 257 0.07 23.84 -2.01
N PRO A 258 0.42 25.15 -2.10
CA PRO A 258 1.54 25.70 -1.34
C PRO A 258 1.43 25.47 0.16
N LEU A 259 0.24 25.58 0.76
CA LEU A 259 0.00 25.25 2.17
C LEU A 259 0.45 23.82 2.52
N LEU A 260 0.07 22.82 1.70
CA LEU A 260 0.46 21.42 1.92
C LEU A 260 1.99 21.28 1.88
N ASN A 261 2.65 21.90 0.89
CA ASN A 261 4.11 21.88 0.78
C ASN A 261 4.77 22.47 2.03
N ARG A 262 4.30 23.62 2.51
CA ARG A 262 4.85 24.27 3.71
C ARG A 262 4.62 23.48 4.99
N MET A 263 3.48 22.80 5.11
CA MET A 263 3.20 21.93 6.26
C MET A 263 4.15 20.72 6.28
N VAL A 264 4.40 20.11 5.12
CA VAL A 264 5.36 19.00 5.00
C VAL A 264 6.78 19.47 5.30
N ASP A 265 7.22 20.61 4.73
CA ASP A 265 8.53 21.22 5.01
C ASP A 265 8.73 21.50 6.51
N ALA A 266 7.66 21.86 7.22
CA ALA A 266 7.67 22.14 8.65
C ALA A 266 7.52 20.89 9.54
N GLY A 267 7.43 19.68 8.96
CA GLY A 267 7.26 18.44 9.71
C GLY A 267 5.86 18.25 10.34
N LEU A 268 4.86 19.00 9.87
CA LEU A 268 3.47 18.87 10.32
C LEU A 268 2.78 17.74 9.55
N LEU A 269 3.13 16.49 9.86
CA LEU A 269 2.74 15.33 9.06
C LEU A 269 1.41 14.67 9.46
N GLY A 270 0.57 15.35 10.25
CA GLY A 270 -0.70 14.82 10.74
C GLY A 270 -0.55 13.99 12.01
N ARG A 271 -1.39 12.96 12.17
CA ARG A 271 -1.47 12.16 13.41
C ARG A 271 -0.13 11.56 13.81
N LYS A 272 0.67 11.09 12.85
CA LYS A 272 1.98 10.46 13.10
C LYS A 272 3.03 11.41 13.66
N ALA A 273 2.86 12.72 13.47
CA ALA A 273 3.72 13.77 14.02
C ALA A 273 3.08 14.51 15.21
N GLY A 274 1.87 14.13 15.62
CA GLY A 274 1.09 14.82 16.64
C GLY A 274 0.46 16.14 16.17
N ARG A 275 0.69 16.55 14.92
CA ARG A 275 0.11 17.78 14.36
C ARG A 275 0.12 17.78 12.83
N GLY A 276 -1.01 18.22 12.26
CA GLY A 276 -1.18 18.57 10.85
C GLY A 276 -2.15 19.75 10.75
N PHE A 277 -3.31 19.54 10.12
CA PHE A 277 -4.43 20.50 10.17
C PHE A 277 -5.03 20.60 11.58
N TYR A 278 -4.98 19.50 12.34
CA TYR A 278 -5.38 19.43 13.75
C TYR A 278 -4.18 19.08 14.64
N THR A 279 -4.34 19.28 15.95
CA THR A 279 -3.39 18.82 16.97
C THR A 279 -3.89 17.51 17.57
N TYR A 280 -2.97 16.57 17.80
CA TYR A 280 -3.28 15.25 18.33
C TYR A 280 -2.45 14.98 19.59
N ASP A 281 -3.11 14.48 20.63
CA ASP A 281 -2.43 13.98 21.82
C ASP A 281 -1.62 12.73 21.44
N LYS A 282 -0.42 12.61 22.01
CA LYS A 282 0.48 11.46 21.79
C LYS A 282 0.03 10.22 22.55
#